data_AF-A0A958L547-F1
#
_entry.id   AF-A0A958L547-F1
#
_cell.length_a   1.000
_cell.length_b   1.000
_cell.length_c   1.000
_cell.angle_alpha   90.00
_cell.angle_beta   90.00
_cell.angle_gamma   90.00
#
_symmetry.space_group_name_H-M   'P 1'
#
loop_
_entity.id
_entity.type
_entity.pdbx_description
1 polymer ?
#
loop_
_entity_poly.entity_id
_entity_poly.type
_entity_poly.pdbx_seq_one_letter_code
_entity_poly.pdbx_strand_id
1 'polypeptide(L)' 'MTREFLAHIHESAERFQALVRSRVVVFHHNDTDGLCSGAILFSMLDRLGIPFSGYCLEKTYTEAFQKVFEDS' A
#
# COMPACT_ATOMS: atom_id res chain seq x y z
N MET A 1 -20.74 6.44 7.77
CA MET A 1 -19.73 5.37 7.93
C MET A 1 -20.30 4.34 8.90
N THR A 2 -20.35 3.06 8.51
CA THR A 2 -20.99 2.01 9.34
C THR A 2 -20.02 1.46 10.39
N ARG A 3 -20.53 0.89 11.48
CA ARG A 3 -19.69 0.25 12.52
C ARG A 3 -18.87 -0.92 11.95
N GLU A 4 -19.47 -1.67 11.04
CA GLU A 4 -18.84 -2.78 10.33
C GLU A 4 -17.62 -2.33 9.51
N PHE A 5 -17.76 -1.23 8.76
CA PHE A 5 -16.66 -0.67 7.99
C PHE A 5 -15.48 -0.24 8.88
N LEU A 6 -15.77 0.40 10.02
CA LEU A 6 -14.73 0.77 10.99
C LEU A 6 -14.02 -0.44 11.59
N ALA A 7 -14.77 -1.52 11.87
CA ALA A 7 -14.19 -2.76 12.37
C ALA A 7 -13.18 -3.37 11.37
N HIS A 8 -13.53 -3.39 10.08
CA HIS A 8 -12.62 -3.90 9.03
C HIS A 8 -11.37 -3.03 8.85
N ILE A 9 -11.48 -1.71 9.01
CA ILE A 9 -10.29 -0.82 9.00
C ILE A 9 -9.35 -1.18 10.15
N HIS A 10 -9.89 -1.32 11.37
CA HIS A 10 -9.08 -1.66 12.54
C HIS A 10 -8.40 -3.03 12.38
N GLU A 11 -9.15 -4.06 11.98
CA GLU A 11 -8.59 -5.40 11.72
C GLU A 11 -7.47 -5.35 10.68
N SER A 12 -7.66 -4.58 9.61
CA SER A 12 -6.65 -4.44 8.55
C SER A 12 -5.39 -3.74 9.05
N ALA A 13 -5.52 -2.73 9.91
CA ALA A 13 -4.39 -2.03 10.52
C ALA A 13 -3.60 -2.95 11.46
N GLU A 14 -4.28 -3.73 12.31
CA GLU A 14 -3.64 -4.71 13.20
C GLU A 14 -2.89 -5.78 12.41
N ARG A 15 -3.53 -6.33 11.38
CA ARG A 15 -2.90 -7.32 10.48
C ARG A 15 -1.70 -6.75 9.76
N PHE A 16 -1.79 -5.51 9.28
CA PHE A 16 -0.66 -4.83 8.65
C PHE A 16 0.53 -4.72 9.60
N GLN A 17 0.32 -4.25 10.84
CA GLN A 17 1.39 -4.14 11.84
C GLN A 17 2.01 -5.51 12.18
N ALA A 18 1.21 -6.58 12.23
CA ALA A 18 1.71 -7.93 12.51
C ALA A 18 2.50 -8.55 11.33
N LEU A 19 2.19 -8.15 10.08
CA LEU A 19 2.76 -8.73 8.87
C LEU A 19 4.00 -7.99 8.37
N VAL A 20 4.12 -6.68 8.59
CA VAL A 20 5.27 -5.91 8.10
C VAL A 20 6.55 -6.36 8.79
N ARG A 21 7.56 -6.74 8.00
CA ARG A 21 8.85 -7.25 8.51
C ARG A 21 10.05 -6.36 8.19
N SER A 22 10.15 -5.81 6.99
CA SER A 22 11.36 -5.11 6.54
C SER A 22 11.10 -3.97 5.56
N ARG A 23 10.41 -4.24 4.45
CA ARG A 23 10.09 -3.26 3.41
C ARG A 23 8.67 -3.47 2.90
N VAL A 24 7.98 -2.39 2.59
CA VAL A 24 6.64 -2.41 1.96
C VAL A 24 6.74 -1.96 0.52
N VAL A 25 6.07 -2.67 -0.38
CA VAL A 25 5.85 -2.22 -1.76
C VAL A 25 4.41 -1.76 -1.87
N VAL A 26 4.20 -0.50 -2.24
CA VAL A 26 2.89 0.10 -2.43
C VAL A 26 2.63 0.23 -3.92
N PHE A 27 1.55 -0.41 -4.38
CA PHE A 27 1.01 -0.21 -5.72
C PHE A 27 -0.21 0.69 -5.63
N HIS A 28 -0.28 1.70 -6.48
CA HIS A 28 -1.44 2.59 -6.56
C HIS A 28 -1.77 2.92 -8.01
N HIS A 29 -3.02 3.35 -8.24
CA HIS A 29 -3.48 3.73 -9.56
C HIS A 29 -2.98 5.12 -9.96
N ASN A 30 -2.97 5.42 -11.27
CA ASN A 30 -2.47 6.69 -11.83
C ASN A 30 -3.52 7.83 -11.90
N ASP A 31 -4.70 7.61 -11.33
CA ASP A 31 -5.76 8.61 -11.22
C ASP A 31 -5.66 9.38 -9.90
N THR A 32 -6.53 10.37 -9.72
CA THR A 32 -6.52 11.21 -8.52
C THR A 32 -6.74 10.41 -7.24
N ASP A 33 -7.62 9.41 -7.27
CA ASP A 33 -7.88 8.57 -6.10
C ASP A 33 -6.66 7.71 -5.74
N GLY A 34 -6.05 7.07 -6.73
CA GLY A 34 -4.82 6.29 -6.56
C GLY A 34 -3.65 7.13 -6.05
N LEU A 35 -3.43 8.31 -6.62
CA LEU A 35 -2.35 9.22 -6.21
C LEU A 35 -2.52 9.72 -4.77
N CYS A 36 -3.74 10.11 -4.39
CA CYS A 36 -4.05 10.53 -3.03
C CYS A 36 -3.88 9.38 -2.04
N SER A 37 -4.41 8.20 -2.37
CA SER A 37 -4.30 7.01 -1.53
C SER A 37 -2.83 6.57 -1.36
N GLY A 38 -2.04 6.61 -2.44
CA GLY A 38 -0.60 6.35 -2.39
C GLY A 38 0.13 7.32 -1.48
N ALA A 39 -0.13 8.64 -1.60
CA ALA A 39 0.47 9.65 -0.75
C ALA A 39 0.13 9.47 0.74
N ILE A 40 -1.10 9.08 1.06
CA ILE A 40 -1.51 8.75 2.43
C ILE A 40 -0.68 7.58 2.98
N LEU A 41 -0.53 6.51 2.21
CA LEU A 41 0.27 5.34 2.61
C LEU A 41 1.76 5.68 2.74
N PHE A 42 2.32 6.46 1.81
CA PHE A 42 3.72 6.90 1.90
C PHE A 42 3.97 7.72 3.16
N SER A 43 3.09 8.68 3.48
CA SER A 43 3.23 9.46 4.70
C SER A 43 3.08 8.60 5.96
N MET A 44 2.18 7.61 5.95
CA MET A 44 2.04 6.67 7.06
C MET A 44 3.32 5.84 7.27
N LEU A 45 3.86 5.25 6.19
CA LEU A 45 5.06 4.41 6.24
C LEU A 45 6.28 5.20 6.70
N ASP A 46 6.44 6.43 6.21
CA ASP A 46 7.49 7.36 6.63
C ASP A 46 7.40 7.68 8.13
N ARG A 47 6.20 8.00 8.64
CA ARG A 47 5.96 8.24 10.08
C ARG A 47 6.25 7.01 10.94
N LEU A 48 6.05 5.81 10.42
CA LEU A 48 6.34 4.55 11.11
C LEU A 48 7.81 4.13 10.96
N GLY A 49 8.63 4.85 10.19
CA GLY A 49 10.02 4.49 9.92
C GLY A 49 10.17 3.19 9.12
N ILE A 50 9.14 2.79 8.37
CA ILE A 50 9.13 1.56 7.57
C ILE A 50 9.66 1.88 6.17
N PRO A 51 10.76 1.26 5.71
CA PRO A 51 11.24 1.42 4.33
C PRO A 51 10.19 1.01 3.30
N PHE A 52 10.04 1.79 2.22
CA PHE A 52 9.07 1.45 1.17
C PHE A 52 9.51 1.83 -0.26
N SER A 53 8.90 1.16 -1.24
CA SER A 53 8.87 1.53 -2.67
C SER A 53 7.44 1.84 -3.09
N GLY A 54 7.25 2.83 -3.96
CA GLY A 54 5.96 3.15 -4.56
C GLY A 54 5.97 2.93 -6.08
N TYR A 55 4.95 2.25 -6.60
CA TYR A 55 4.76 2.03 -8.03
C TYR A 55 3.36 2.47 -8.47
N CYS A 56 3.34 3.38 -9.43
CA CYS A 56 2.12 3.88 -10.05
C CYS A 56 1.79 3.02 -11.28
N LEU A 57 0.64 2.34 -11.28
CA LEU A 57 0.22 1.45 -12.36
C LEU A 57 -1.14 1.89 -12.92
N GLU A 58 -1.29 1.93 -14.24
CA GLU A 58 -2.60 2.16 -14.87
C GLU A 58 -3.53 0.95 -14.70
N LYS A 59 -2.99 -0.28 -14.75
CA LYS A 59 -3.76 -1.50 -14.42
C LYS A 59 -2.88 -2.54 -13.74
N THR A 60 -3.53 -3.46 -13.05
CA THR A 60 -2.92 -4.60 -12.35
C THR A 60 -2.60 -5.73 -13.33
N TYR A 61 -1.77 -5.45 -14.35
CA TYR A 61 -1.28 -6.49 -15.26
C TYR A 61 -0.24 -7.37 -14.55
N THR A 62 -0.37 -8.69 -14.69
CA THR A 62 0.51 -9.67 -14.01
C THR A 62 1.98 -9.44 -14.33
N GLU A 63 2.29 -9.10 -15.58
CA GLU A 63 3.63 -8.84 -16.10
C GLU A 63 4.28 -7.63 -15.42
N ALA A 64 3.48 -6.61 -15.09
CA ALA A 64 3.97 -5.43 -14.37
C ALA A 64 4.39 -5.78 -12.94
N PHE A 65 3.66 -6.66 -12.26
CA PHE A 65 4.03 -7.14 -10.93
C PHE A 65 5.30 -7.98 -10.97
N GLN A 66 5.39 -8.93 -11.92
CA GLN A 66 6.56 -9.79 -12.06
C GLN A 66 7.84 -8.97 -12.19
N LYS A 67 7.83 -7.94 -13.05
CA LYS A 67 8.98 -7.07 -13.25
C LYS A 67 9.40 -6.34 -11.97
N VAL A 68 8.44 -5.84 -11.18
CA VAL A 68 8.74 -5.16 -9.91
C VAL A 68 9.34 -6.09 -8.88
N PHE A 69 8.87 -7.34 -8.81
CA PHE A 69 9.40 -8.33 -7.86
C PHE A 69 10.70 -8.99 -8.31
N GLU A 70 11.02 -8.99 -9.61
CA GLU A 70 12.33 -9.40 -10.13
C GLU A 70 13.42 -8.36 -9.81
N ASP A 71 13.06 -7.08 -9.80
CA ASP A 71 13.99 -5.95 -9.58
C ASP A 71 14.15 -5.55 -8.09
N SER A 72 13.48 -6.23 -7.15
CA SER A 72 13.44 -5.91 -5.70
C SER A 72 14.17 -6.92 -4.82
#